data_AF-A0A7M5X0Y3-F1
#
_entry.id   AF-A0A7M5X0Y3-F1
#
_cell.length_a   1.000
_cell.length_b   1.000
_cell.length_c   1.000
_cell.angle_alpha   90.00
_cell.angle_beta   90.00
_cell.angle_gamma   90.00
#
_symmetry.space_group_name_H-M   'P 1'
#
loop_
_entity.id
_entity.type
_entity.pdbx_description
1 polymer ?
#
loop_
_entity_poly.entity_id
_entity_poly.type
_entity_poly.pdbx_seq_one_letter_code
_entity_poly.pdbx_strand_id
1 'polypeptide(L)'
;TDLITGEASSDQFIKGWVEGNREDMQETDVHYRSYDGSGMFNWRFFFPFKYHKAEEKIVTHKKANLFAVDLTEEKHKPLLFLQVRDADLFSSDDFIGTV
;
A
#
# COMPACT_ATOMS: atom_id res chain seq x y z
N THR A 1 -16.70 1.69 -15.33
CA THR A 1 -17.83 1.09 -16.09
C THR A 1 -17.32 -0.14 -16.78
N ASP A 2 -17.91 -1.31 -16.50
CA ASP A 2 -17.52 -2.55 -17.17
C ASP A 2 -17.75 -2.39 -18.68
N LEU A 3 -16.67 -2.52 -19.45
CA LEU A 3 -16.67 -2.34 -20.90
C LEU A 3 -17.47 -3.43 -21.64
N ILE A 4 -17.76 -4.55 -20.96
CA ILE A 4 -18.47 -5.71 -21.51
C ILE A 4 -19.98 -5.58 -21.26
N THR A 5 -20.39 -5.12 -20.08
CA THR A 5 -21.81 -5.05 -19.68
C THR A 5 -22.41 -3.64 -19.76
N GLY A 6 -21.57 -2.60 -19.78
CA GLY A 6 -22.02 -1.20 -19.72
C GLY A 6 -22.50 -0.77 -18.33
N GLU A 7 -22.45 -1.66 -17.34
CA GLU A 7 -22.86 -1.38 -15.97
C GLU A 7 -21.74 -0.65 -15.20
N ALA A 8 -22.13 0.20 -14.26
CA ALA A 8 -21.18 0.83 -13.35
C ALA A 8 -20.61 -0.23 -12.40
N SER A 9 -19.32 -0.50 -12.52
CA SER A 9 -18.56 -1.36 -11.63
C SER A 9 -17.14 -0.81 -11.45
N SER A 10 -16.49 -1.26 -10.38
CA SER A 10 -15.11 -0.93 -10.00
C SER A 10 -14.31 -2.21 -9.78
N ASP A 11 -13.06 -2.24 -10.21
CA ASP A 11 -12.12 -3.35 -10.05
C ASP A 11 -11.12 -3.00 -8.95
N GLN A 12 -11.46 -3.34 -7.71
CA GLN A 12 -10.80 -2.74 -6.55
C GLN A 12 -9.61 -3.54 -6.05
N PHE A 13 -8.58 -2.85 -5.56
CA PHE A 13 -7.50 -3.48 -4.81
C PHE A 13 -6.94 -2.53 -3.75
N ILE A 14 -6.20 -3.10 -2.79
CA ILE A 14 -5.64 -2.35 -1.67
C ILE A 14 -4.12 -2.36 -1.77
N LYS A 15 -3.50 -1.18 -1.74
CA LYS A 15 -2.05 -0.98 -1.56
C LYS A 15 -1.77 -0.62 -0.11
N GLY A 16 -0.71 -1.16 0.49
CA GLY A 16 -0.33 -0.89 1.86
C GLY A 16 1.19 -0.79 2.06
N TRP A 17 1.62 0.08 2.96
CA TRP A 17 3.02 0.17 3.38
C TRP A 17 3.16 0.77 4.79
N VAL A 18 4.30 0.52 5.42
CA VAL A 18 4.64 1.06 6.74
C VAL A 18 5.51 2.32 6.58
N GLU A 19 5.31 3.32 7.43
CA GLU A 19 6.12 4.54 7.42
C GLU A 19 7.61 4.22 7.53
N GLY A 20 8.41 4.88 6.68
CA GLY A 20 9.84 4.64 6.60
C GLY A 20 10.25 3.44 5.74
N ASN A 21 9.33 2.61 5.28
CA ASN A 21 9.59 1.48 4.37
C ASN A 21 8.57 1.45 3.21
N ARG A 22 8.57 2.52 2.40
CA ARG A 22 7.67 2.65 1.24
C ARG A 22 8.06 1.73 0.09
N GLU A 23 9.32 1.31 0.05
CA GLU A 23 9.87 0.39 -0.94
C GLU A 23 9.34 -1.04 -0.79
N ASP A 24 8.94 -1.46 0.42
CA ASP A 24 8.21 -2.71 0.69
C ASP A 24 6.69 -2.47 0.65
N MET A 25 6.22 -1.70 -0.33
CA MET A 25 4.79 -1.54 -0.58
C MET A 25 4.23 -2.84 -1.12
N GLN A 26 3.14 -3.30 -0.52
CA GLN A 26 2.46 -4.54 -0.87
C GLN A 26 1.06 -4.23 -1.40
N GLU A 27 0.52 -5.11 -2.23
CA GLU A 27 -0.83 -4.99 -2.77
C GLU A 27 -1.58 -6.32 -2.68
N THR A 28 -2.91 -6.24 -2.66
CA THR A 28 -3.79 -7.41 -2.75
C THR A 28 -3.94 -7.87 -4.20
N ASP A 29 -4.65 -8.98 -4.38
CA ASP A 29 -5.31 -9.27 -5.65
C ASP A 29 -6.41 -8.24 -5.98
N VAL A 30 -6.80 -8.20 -7.25
CA VAL A 30 -7.89 -7.34 -7.73
C VAL A 30 -9.23 -8.04 -7.50
N HIS A 31 -10.13 -7.36 -6.82
CA HIS A 31 -11.53 -7.74 -6.68
C HIS A 31 -12.32 -7.19 -7.87
N TYR A 32 -12.58 -8.05 -8.84
CA TYR A 32 -13.25 -7.66 -10.08
C TYR A 32 -14.74 -7.41 -9.89
N ARG A 33 -15.25 -6.38 -10.59
CA ARG A 33 -16.67 -6.07 -10.77
C ARG A 33 -17.43 -5.88 -9.47
N SER A 34 -16.92 -5.00 -8.62
CA SER A 34 -17.71 -4.46 -7.51
C SER A 34 -18.79 -3.53 -8.06
N TYR A 35 -20.06 -3.95 -7.98
CA TYR A 35 -21.21 -3.19 -8.48
C TYR A 35 -21.75 -2.17 -7.47
N ASP A 36 -21.63 -2.47 -6.17
CA ASP A 36 -22.11 -1.63 -5.07
C ASP A 36 -20.96 -0.87 -4.36
N GLY A 37 -19.73 -1.03 -4.85
CA GLY A 37 -18.52 -0.47 -4.26
C GLY A 37 -17.95 -1.27 -3.09
N SER A 38 -18.54 -2.42 -2.72
CA SER A 38 -18.00 -3.32 -1.71
C SER A 38 -16.88 -4.22 -2.26
N GLY A 39 -15.85 -4.47 -1.46
CA GLY A 39 -14.76 -5.38 -1.79
C GLY A 39 -14.37 -6.22 -0.58
N MET A 40 -14.24 -7.53 -0.76
CA MET A 40 -13.87 -8.45 0.32
C MET A 40 -12.52 -9.09 0.02
N PHE A 41 -11.55 -8.82 0.89
CA PHE A 41 -10.17 -9.26 0.74
C PHE A 41 -9.81 -10.22 1.87
N ASN A 42 -9.42 -11.44 1.51
CA ASN A 42 -8.82 -12.39 2.46
C ASN A 42 -7.30 -12.35 2.33
N TRP A 43 -6.73 -11.16 2.55
CA TRP A 43 -5.31 -10.89 2.35
C TRP A 43 -4.61 -10.59 3.67
N ARG A 44 -3.31 -10.87 3.74
CA ARG A 44 -2.47 -10.54 4.89
C ARG A 44 -1.23 -9.80 4.42
N PHE A 45 -1.14 -8.53 4.79
CA PHE A 45 0.10 -7.77 4.66
C PHE A 45 1.09 -8.18 5.76
N PHE A 46 2.36 -8.36 5.39
CA PHE A 46 3.41 -8.73 6.32
C PHE A 46 4.61 -7.79 6.17
N PHE A 47 4.79 -6.90 7.14
CA PHE A 47 5.87 -5.91 7.13
C PHE A 47 6.87 -6.20 8.26
N PRO A 48 8.04 -6.77 7.96
CA PRO A 48 9.10 -6.91 8.94
C PRO A 48 9.75 -5.55 9.22
N PHE A 49 9.75 -5.11 10.48
CA PHE A 49 10.42 -3.87 10.88
C PHE A 49 11.04 -3.99 12.27
N LYS A 50 12.09 -3.19 12.53
CA LYS A 50 12.66 -3.05 13.87
C LYS A 50 11.87 -2.01 14.65
N TYR A 51 11.62 -2.26 15.94
CA TYR A 51 10.89 -1.34 16.80
C TYR A 51 11.73 -0.95 18.03
N HIS A 52 11.90 0.35 18.23
CA HIS A 52 12.61 0.92 19.37
C HIS A 52 11.63 1.22 20.50
N LYS A 53 11.51 0.29 21.45
CA LYS A 53 10.49 0.32 22.51
C LYS A 53 10.51 1.59 23.37
N ALA A 54 11.68 2.14 23.69
CA ALA A 54 11.78 3.31 24.57
C ALA A 54 11.29 4.61 23.92
N GLU A 55 11.31 4.67 22.59
CA GLU A 55 10.87 5.87 21.84
C GLU A 55 9.56 5.64 21.08
N GLU A 56 9.05 4.41 21.13
CA GLU A 56 7.87 3.94 20.40
C GLU A 56 7.95 4.21 18.88
N LYS A 57 9.14 3.99 18.30
CA LYS A 57 9.44 4.26 16.89
C LYS A 57 9.78 2.99 16.12
N ILE A 58 9.45 2.99 14.83
CA ILE A 58 10.02 2.06 13.85
C ILE A 58 11.41 2.55 13.48
N VAL A 59 12.35 1.62 13.34
CA VAL A 59 13.74 1.89 12.96
C VAL A 59 14.05 1.25 11.62
N THR A 60 14.52 2.06 10.68
CA THR A 60 14.94 1.62 9.34
C THR A 60 16.42 1.98 9.14
N HIS A 61 17.09 1.25 8.25
CA HIS A 61 18.50 1.48 7.92
C HIS A 61 18.57 1.67 6.41
N LYS A 62 18.86 2.91 5.97
CA LYS A 62 18.87 3.27 4.55
C LYS A 62 20.18 3.92 4.17
N LYS A 63 20.62 3.68 2.94
CA LYS A 63 21.72 4.44 2.36
C LYS A 63 21.26 5.86 2.08
N ALA A 64 22.05 6.86 2.46
CA ALA A 64 21.72 8.27 2.18
C ALA A 64 21.56 8.56 0.68
N ASN A 65 22.25 7.81 -0.18
CA ASN A 65 22.07 7.80 -1.63
C ASN A 65 22.62 6.47 -2.20
N LEU A 66 22.43 6.24 -3.51
CA LEU A 66 22.85 5.00 -4.20
C LEU A 66 24.35 4.69 -4.08
N PHE A 67 25.19 5.70 -3.82
CA PHE A 67 26.65 5.57 -3.73
C PHE A 67 27.18 5.59 -2.29
N ALA A 68 26.31 5.75 -1.30
CA ALA A 68 26.73 5.74 0.11
C ALA A 68 27.23 4.34 0.51
N VAL A 69 28.37 4.33 1.20
CA VAL A 69 28.95 3.10 1.77
C VAL A 69 28.22 2.72 3.05
N ASP A 70 27.95 3.71 3.90
CA ASP A 70 27.33 3.51 5.20
C ASP A 70 25.80 3.60 5.15
N LEU A 71 25.16 2.93 6.11
CA LEU A 71 23.72 3.01 6.34
C LEU A 71 23.42 4.05 7.43
N THR A 72 22.46 4.91 7.16
CA THR A 72 21.89 5.84 8.14
C THR A 72 20.72 5.17 8.84
N GLU A 73 20.67 5.30 10.17
CA GLU A 73 19.50 4.91 10.96
C GLU A 73 18.46 6.04 10.92
N GLU A 74 17.23 5.69 10.56
CA GLU A 74 16.08 6.60 10.59
C GLU A 74 15.00 6.05 11.52
N LYS A 75 14.30 6.96 12.21
CA LYS A 75 13.25 6.64 13.17
C LYS A 75 11.92 7.24 12.74
N HIS A 76 10.90 6.40 12.67
CA HIS A 76 9.59 6.74 12.14
C HIS A 76 8.48 6.46 13.15
N LYS A 77 7.36 7.18 13.02
CA LYS A 77 6.15 6.81 13.76
C LYS A 77 5.66 5.43 13.27
N PRO A 78 5.10 4.59 14.15
CA PRO A 78 4.57 3.29 13.76
C PRO A 78 3.22 3.45 13.07
N LEU A 79 3.24 3.93 11.82
CA LEU A 79 2.05 4.14 11.00
C LEU A 79 2.00 3.12 9.86
N LEU A 80 0.83 2.54 9.66
CA LEU A 80 0.46 1.75 8.48
C LEU A 80 -0.43 2.64 7.61
N PHE A 81 -0.12 2.73 6.32
CA PHE A 81 -0.96 3.39 5.34
C PHE A 81 -1.61 2.34 4.47
N LEU A 82 -2.92 2.47 4.23
CA LEU A 82 -3.65 1.65 3.29
C LEU A 82 -4.38 2.56 2.29
N GLN A 83 -4.32 2.21 1.00
CA GLN A 83 -4.99 2.91 -0.09
C GLN A 83 -5.87 1.95 -0.86
N VAL A 84 -7.13 2.33 -1.09
CA VAL A 84 -8.03 1.65 -2.02
C VAL A 84 -7.89 2.30 -3.39
N ARG A 85 -7.76 1.48 -4.43
CA ARG A 85 -7.61 1.92 -5.82
C ARG A 85 -8.54 1.14 -6.75
N ASP A 86 -8.95 1.79 -7.83
CA ASP A 86 -9.62 1.17 -8.98
C ASP A 86 -8.57 0.75 -10.01
N ALA A 87 -8.59 -0.50 -10.43
CA ALA A 87 -7.71 -1.06 -11.46
C ALA A 87 -8.37 -0.90 -12.83
N ASP A 88 -8.31 0.31 -13.38
CA ASP A 88 -8.81 0.57 -14.72
C ASP A 88 -7.91 -0.06 -15.80
N LEU A 89 -8.54 -0.64 -16.82
CA LEU A 89 -7.82 -1.31 -17.91
C LEU A 89 -7.06 -0.34 -18.84
N PHE A 90 -7.45 0.94 -18.89
CA PHE A 90 -6.96 1.92 -19.88
C PHE A 90 -6.59 3.31 -19.31
N SER A 91 -6.83 3.57 -18.02
CA SER A 91 -6.40 4.78 -17.29
C SER A 91 -5.37 4.44 -16.22
N SER A 92 -4.71 5.44 -15.65
CA SER A 92 -3.93 5.25 -14.42
C SER A 92 -4.86 4.83 -13.28
N ASP A 93 -4.49 3.82 -12.49
CA ASP A 93 -5.29 3.36 -11.33
C ASP A 93 -5.83 4.55 -10.51
N ASP A 94 -7.15 4.72 -10.50
CA ASP A 94 -7.78 5.85 -9.84
C ASP A 94 -7.76 5.64 -8.32
N PHE A 95 -7.25 6.64 -7.59
CA PHE A 95 -7.25 6.64 -6.14
C PHE A 95 -8.68 6.83 -5.61
N ILE A 96 -9.17 5.85 -4.85
CA ILE A 96 -10.51 5.90 -4.25
C ILE A 96 -10.44 6.50 -2.84
N GLY A 97 -9.48 6.06 -2.03
CA GLY A 97 -9.41 6.50 -0.63
C GLY A 97 -8.21 5.96 0.14
N THR A 98 -8.00 6.46 1.36
CA THR A 98 -6.90 6.05 2.25
C THR A 98 -7.36 5.95 3.70
N VAL A 99 -6.70 5.08 4.47
CA VAL A 99 -6.77 5.00 5.94
C VAL A 99 -5.38 4.88 6.55
#